data_AF-E3HR91-F1
#
_entry.id   AF-E3HR91-F1
#
_cell.length_a   1.000
_cell.length_b   1.000
_cell.length_c   1.000
_cell.angle_alpha   90.00
_cell.angle_beta   90.00
_cell.angle_gamma   90.00
#
_symmetry.space_group_name_H-M   'P 1'
#
loop_
_entity.id
_entity.type
_entity.pdbx_description
1 polymer ?
#
loop_
_entity_poly.entity_id
_entity_poly.type
_entity_poly.pdbx_seq_one_letter_code
_entity_poly.pdbx_strand_id
1 'polypeptide(L)'
;MKPRRRELLSALAALPFVGGCRWPRRASENAQGSAPPEGLSPILTPRPGRKAEGAPAWVVDTHAHFFNASDVPVEGFLAGPVAHSRSGVSRTLIRALAPLAGRIASLAPTADEEIKELVGMARNHAVMGLPPEASETVLHQRRAEFLKRQSAFFFEVVRGTEFETIYNDAAPASFTQGGVDGNLGPDTMAMVFQATETGGLVEPMSDGAAQGGGAYREGVVGFVGYMLSYRWMNLLAYQQSFTTGDQAFGVDRVFASLVDFDYWLAPAALSSQESQIALHQLLSVLSNGYMRPLVAYNPWSAVLDPKRVRLRVADAIERRGFVGIKIYPPNGFRPLVNPDVHPMRPGIPSGAALERELTAMWNIAQRLDVPVMAHGASTMGLDDLHDEYASPQGWTQALMKLDSPRVNIGHFGGDDLEGWSAGFAALMEAGAGKNLYGDTGYWENLRCGKLESCIARDQLKRIFETHAVLNARLMYGSDWHMLSQERAWARYPSEILRATRDFINPESLFGGNAIGCFGKAAQPPPVS
;
A
#
# COMPACT_ATOMS: atom_id res chain seq x y z
N MET A 1 47.47 -36.37 4.82
CA MET A 1 47.52 -36.06 6.27
C MET A 1 47.03 -34.63 6.47
N LYS A 2 45.97 -34.42 7.26
CA LYS A 2 45.39 -33.10 7.59
C LYS A 2 46.11 -32.50 8.81
N PRO A 3 46.49 -31.21 8.83
CA PRO A 3 46.94 -30.55 10.07
C PRO A 3 45.76 -29.98 10.87
N ARG A 4 45.97 -29.90 12.19
CA ARG A 4 44.96 -29.72 13.25
C ARG A 4 44.79 -28.25 13.69
N ARG A 5 43.58 -27.75 13.44
CA ARG A 5 42.68 -26.81 14.15
C ARG A 5 43.01 -26.14 15.51
N ARG A 6 44.26 -25.87 15.94
CA ARG A 6 44.52 -25.30 17.28
C ARG A 6 45.34 -24.01 17.41
N GLU A 7 45.60 -23.28 16.33
CA GLU A 7 46.43 -22.05 16.40
C GLU A 7 45.73 -20.75 15.93
N LEU A 8 44.39 -20.73 15.86
CA LEU A 8 43.62 -19.56 15.40
C LEU A 8 42.74 -18.89 16.49
N LEU A 9 43.07 -19.08 17.77
CA LEU A 9 42.25 -18.62 18.91
C LEU A 9 42.93 -17.61 19.86
N SER A 10 43.98 -16.92 19.43
CA SER A 10 44.75 -16.03 20.33
C SER A 10 44.80 -14.55 19.94
N ALA A 11 44.01 -14.09 18.95
CA ALA A 11 44.12 -12.73 18.40
C ALA A 11 42.83 -11.89 18.40
N LEU A 12 41.83 -12.23 19.22
CA LEU A 12 40.57 -11.47 19.35
C LEU A 12 40.21 -11.05 20.78
N ALA A 13 41.18 -11.08 21.71
CA ALA A 13 40.98 -10.71 23.10
C ALA A 13 41.59 -9.33 23.43
N ALA A 14 41.13 -8.27 22.76
CA ALA A 14 41.41 -6.88 23.18
C ALA A 14 40.50 -5.86 22.45
N LEU A 15 39.18 -5.95 22.64
CA LEU A 15 38.28 -4.81 22.39
C LEU A 15 37.27 -4.72 23.55
N PRO A 16 37.11 -3.54 24.17
CA PRO A 16 36.17 -3.39 25.27
C PRO A 16 34.74 -3.44 24.72
N PHE A 17 34.01 -4.51 25.06
CA PHE A 17 32.57 -4.60 24.90
C PHE A 17 31.89 -3.61 25.87
N VAL A 18 31.78 -2.35 25.45
CA VAL A 18 30.78 -1.42 25.98
C VAL A 18 29.71 -1.28 24.90
N GLY A 19 28.75 -2.20 24.93
CA GLY A 19 27.66 -2.27 23.97
C GLY A 19 26.71 -3.35 24.42
N GLY A 20 26.00 -3.09 25.52
CA GLY A 20 24.93 -3.97 25.96
C GLY A 20 23.98 -4.22 24.80
N CYS A 21 23.73 -5.49 24.49
CA CYS A 21 22.65 -5.93 23.63
C CYS A 21 21.33 -5.42 24.19
N ARG A 22 20.97 -4.18 23.87
CA ARG A 22 19.59 -3.72 23.94
C ARG A 22 18.87 -4.48 22.85
N TRP A 23 18.13 -5.50 23.25
CA TRP A 23 17.02 -6.00 22.45
C TRP A 23 16.24 -4.80 21.91
N PRO A 24 15.85 -4.79 20.62
CA PRO A 24 15.09 -3.69 20.07
C PRO A 24 13.88 -3.44 20.95
N ARG A 25 13.61 -2.16 21.26
CA ARG A 25 12.40 -1.75 21.99
C ARG A 25 11.22 -2.47 21.34
N ARG A 26 10.58 -3.39 22.07
CA ARG A 26 9.22 -3.81 21.70
C ARG A 26 8.40 -2.53 21.55
N ALA A 27 7.64 -2.43 20.46
CA ALA A 27 6.60 -1.43 20.35
C ALA A 27 5.80 -1.44 21.65
N SER A 28 5.56 -0.25 22.22
CA SER A 28 4.86 -0.11 23.48
C SER A 28 3.49 -0.80 23.39
N GLU A 29 3.33 -1.92 24.10
CA GLU A 29 2.05 -2.66 24.23
C GLU A 29 0.99 -1.83 25.00
N ASN A 30 1.36 -0.67 25.56
CA ASN A 30 0.51 0.14 26.43
C ASN A 30 -0.41 1.14 25.72
N ALA A 31 -0.35 1.26 24.39
CA ALA A 31 -1.31 2.05 23.65
C ALA A 31 -2.52 1.17 23.28
N GLN A 32 -3.39 0.88 24.26
CA GLN A 32 -4.80 0.71 23.91
C GLN A 32 -5.24 2.05 23.32
N GLY A 33 -5.24 2.15 22.00
CA GLY A 33 -5.55 3.38 21.27
C GLY A 33 -6.93 3.87 21.70
N SER A 34 -6.94 4.88 22.57
CA SER A 34 -8.17 5.55 22.97
C SER A 34 -8.86 6.11 21.73
N ALA A 35 -10.19 6.22 21.78
CA ALA A 35 -10.93 6.89 20.71
C ALA A 35 -10.33 8.31 20.49
N PRO A 36 -10.34 8.83 19.25
CA PRO A 36 -9.96 10.20 18.99
C PRO A 36 -10.71 11.14 19.94
N PRO A 37 -10.05 12.17 20.50
CA PRO A 37 -10.74 13.17 21.30
C PRO A 37 -11.95 13.73 20.57
N GLU A 38 -13.02 14.03 21.31
CA GLU A 38 -14.18 14.73 20.74
C GLU A 38 -13.81 16.18 20.33
N GLY A 39 -14.56 16.74 19.38
CA GLY A 39 -14.44 18.15 18.98
C GLY A 39 -13.22 18.50 18.12
N LEU A 40 -12.57 17.52 17.48
CA LEU A 40 -11.48 17.79 16.54
C LEU A 40 -12.01 18.44 15.24
N SER A 41 -11.31 19.46 14.75
CA SER A 41 -11.58 20.03 13.43
C SER A 41 -11.11 19.09 12.31
N PRO A 42 -11.89 18.90 11.24
CA PRO A 42 -11.53 17.99 10.15
C PRO A 42 -10.57 18.66 9.16
N ILE A 43 -9.34 18.89 9.61
CA ILE A 43 -8.29 19.65 8.89
C ILE A 43 -7.75 18.97 7.62
N LEU A 44 -8.11 17.70 7.36
CA LEU A 44 -7.69 16.93 6.18
C LEU A 44 -8.84 16.69 5.20
N THR A 45 -9.94 17.43 5.32
CA THR A 45 -11.07 17.32 4.39
C THR A 45 -10.64 17.89 3.03
N PRO A 46 -10.62 17.09 1.96
CA PRO A 46 -10.27 17.62 0.65
C PRO A 46 -11.38 18.53 0.15
N ARG A 47 -11.00 19.54 -0.62
CA ARG A 47 -11.95 20.35 -1.39
C ARG A 47 -11.92 19.90 -2.84
N PRO A 48 -12.85 19.03 -3.25
CA PRO A 48 -12.84 18.53 -4.61
C PRO A 48 -12.92 19.71 -5.59
N GLY A 49 -11.98 19.72 -6.53
CA GLY A 49 -11.99 20.66 -7.65
C GLY A 49 -12.96 20.22 -8.73
N ARG A 50 -12.79 20.77 -9.93
CA ARG A 50 -13.45 20.25 -11.12
C ARG A 50 -12.88 18.87 -11.44
N LYS A 51 -13.75 17.86 -11.61
CA LYS A 51 -13.34 16.52 -12.05
C LYS A 51 -12.74 16.56 -13.47
N ALA A 52 -11.85 15.61 -13.75
CA ALA A 52 -11.27 15.44 -15.07
C ALA A 52 -12.35 15.13 -16.12
N GLU A 53 -12.06 15.44 -17.39
CA GLU A 53 -12.96 15.12 -18.49
C GLU A 53 -13.21 13.61 -18.60
N GLY A 54 -14.48 13.21 -18.64
CA GLY A 54 -14.89 11.80 -18.69
C GLY A 54 -14.85 11.07 -17.35
N ALA A 55 -14.41 11.73 -16.26
CA ALA A 55 -14.47 11.15 -14.93
C ALA A 55 -15.94 10.94 -14.49
N PRO A 56 -16.29 9.78 -13.91
CA PRO A 56 -17.63 9.50 -13.41
C PRO A 56 -18.12 10.46 -12.31
N ALA A 57 -19.45 10.52 -12.14
CA ALA A 57 -20.07 11.37 -11.13
C ALA A 57 -19.59 11.04 -9.71
N TRP A 58 -19.34 9.75 -9.44
CA TRP A 58 -18.84 9.25 -8.17
C TRP A 58 -17.65 8.32 -8.39
N VAL A 59 -16.53 8.62 -7.75
CA VAL A 59 -15.25 7.91 -7.90
C VAL A 59 -14.75 7.45 -6.53
N VAL A 60 -14.60 6.15 -6.39
CA VAL A 60 -14.06 5.47 -5.22
C VAL A 60 -12.79 4.75 -5.63
N ASP A 61 -11.67 5.13 -5.03
CA ASP A 61 -10.47 4.32 -5.04
C ASP A 61 -10.58 3.25 -3.97
N THR A 62 -10.88 2.03 -4.37
CA THR A 62 -11.12 0.93 -3.44
C THR A 62 -9.85 0.37 -2.81
N HIS A 63 -8.67 0.77 -3.29
CA HIS A 63 -7.41 0.17 -2.87
C HIS A 63 -6.29 1.20 -2.90
N ALA A 64 -5.91 1.71 -1.73
CA ALA A 64 -4.71 2.52 -1.56
C ALA A 64 -4.00 2.16 -0.25
N HIS A 65 -2.72 2.45 -0.18
CA HIS A 65 -1.91 2.27 1.02
C HIS A 65 -1.44 3.62 1.58
N PHE A 66 -1.63 3.82 2.88
CA PHE A 66 -1.12 4.98 3.61
C PHE A 66 -0.31 4.51 4.82
N PHE A 67 0.72 3.70 4.57
CA PHE A 67 1.70 3.32 5.59
C PHE A 67 3.00 4.11 5.41
N ASN A 68 3.92 3.96 6.35
CA ASN A 68 5.31 4.38 6.18
C ASN A 68 6.28 3.30 6.69
N ALA A 69 7.58 3.56 6.68
CA ALA A 69 8.62 2.62 7.10
C ALA A 69 8.50 2.15 8.56
N SER A 70 7.77 2.88 9.41
CA SER A 70 7.53 2.42 10.78
C SER A 70 6.42 1.36 10.88
N ASP A 71 5.57 1.18 9.86
CA ASP A 71 4.50 0.17 9.82
C ASP A 71 4.93 -1.19 9.29
N VAL A 72 6.06 -1.21 8.58
CA VAL A 72 6.55 -2.37 7.85
C VAL A 72 7.83 -2.89 8.49
N PRO A 73 8.01 -4.21 8.59
CA PRO A 73 9.31 -4.87 8.80
C PRO A 73 10.32 -4.57 7.68
N VAL A 74 10.77 -3.33 7.51
CA VAL A 74 11.46 -2.85 6.28
C VAL A 74 12.64 -3.73 5.89
N GLU A 75 13.48 -4.14 6.84
CA GLU A 75 14.63 -5.00 6.55
C GLU A 75 14.21 -6.35 5.95
N GLY A 76 13.29 -7.07 6.62
CA GLY A 76 12.77 -8.34 6.11
C GLY A 76 11.98 -8.20 4.82
N PHE A 77 11.25 -7.09 4.66
CA PHE A 77 10.46 -6.82 3.46
C PHE A 77 11.35 -6.54 2.24
N LEU A 78 12.38 -5.70 2.41
CA LEU A 78 13.35 -5.41 1.34
C LEU A 78 14.20 -6.63 1.00
N ALA A 79 14.66 -7.38 1.99
CA ALA A 79 15.50 -8.56 1.78
C ALA A 79 14.75 -9.76 1.19
N GLY A 80 13.44 -9.87 1.44
CA GLY A 80 12.58 -10.94 0.94
C GLY A 80 11.68 -10.46 -0.20
N PRO A 81 10.38 -10.18 0.07
CA PRO A 81 9.38 -9.91 -0.96
C PRO A 81 9.76 -8.91 -2.06
N VAL A 82 10.37 -7.79 -1.69
CA VAL A 82 10.73 -6.75 -2.68
C VAL A 82 11.93 -7.18 -3.52
N ALA A 83 12.97 -7.75 -2.92
CA ALA A 83 14.14 -8.24 -3.66
C ALA A 83 13.82 -9.44 -4.58
N HIS A 84 12.79 -10.21 -4.22
CA HIS A 84 12.22 -11.28 -5.03
C HIS A 84 11.49 -10.72 -6.26
N SER A 85 10.56 -9.79 -6.04
CA SER A 85 9.61 -9.32 -7.07
C SER A 85 10.18 -8.29 -8.05
N ARG A 86 11.34 -7.68 -7.76
CA ARG A 86 11.91 -6.60 -8.57
C ARG A 86 12.97 -7.08 -9.56
N SER A 87 13.09 -6.35 -10.67
CA SER A 87 14.09 -6.55 -11.71
C SER A 87 14.88 -5.25 -11.98
N GLY A 88 15.89 -5.33 -12.85
CA GLY A 88 16.63 -4.17 -13.36
C GLY A 88 17.33 -3.30 -12.29
N VAL A 89 17.43 -2.00 -12.58
CA VAL A 89 18.09 -0.99 -11.71
C VAL A 89 17.43 -0.92 -10.33
N SER A 90 16.11 -1.03 -10.26
CA SER A 90 15.37 -0.98 -9.00
C SER A 90 15.72 -2.13 -8.08
N ARG A 91 15.89 -3.35 -8.61
CA ARG A 91 16.40 -4.47 -7.81
C ARG A 91 17.78 -4.19 -7.23
N THR A 92 18.68 -3.63 -8.04
CA THR A 92 20.05 -3.32 -7.62
C THR A 92 20.07 -2.25 -6.53
N LEU A 93 19.32 -1.15 -6.71
CA LEU A 93 19.19 -0.09 -5.71
C LEU A 93 18.56 -0.60 -4.40
N ILE A 94 17.50 -1.39 -4.47
CA ILE A 94 16.82 -1.94 -3.29
C ILE A 94 17.75 -2.86 -2.51
N ARG A 95 18.54 -3.70 -3.20
CA ARG A 95 19.54 -4.54 -2.54
C ARG A 95 20.62 -3.71 -1.85
N ALA A 96 21.04 -2.59 -2.44
CA ALA A 96 21.99 -1.68 -1.82
C ALA A 96 21.40 -0.90 -0.62
N LEU A 97 20.08 -0.69 -0.59
CA LEU A 97 19.38 -0.10 0.56
C LEU A 97 19.17 -1.09 1.71
N ALA A 98 19.03 -2.39 1.44
CA ALA A 98 18.69 -3.38 2.45
C ALA A 98 19.61 -3.36 3.70
N PRO A 99 20.95 -3.25 3.58
CA PRO A 99 21.84 -3.11 4.74
C PRO A 99 21.61 -1.84 5.58
N LEU A 100 20.99 -0.82 4.99
CA LEU A 100 20.69 0.47 5.61
C LEU A 100 19.23 0.54 6.11
N ALA A 101 18.40 -0.45 5.80
CA ALA A 101 16.96 -0.46 6.02
C ALA A 101 16.56 -0.07 7.44
N GLY A 102 17.19 -0.66 8.46
CA GLY A 102 16.88 -0.34 9.86
C GLY A 102 17.21 1.11 10.24
N ARG A 103 18.33 1.66 9.73
CA ARG A 103 18.70 3.07 9.96
C ARG A 103 17.73 4.01 9.25
N ILE A 104 17.39 3.72 7.99
CA ILE A 104 16.45 4.51 7.21
C ILE A 104 15.07 4.48 7.86
N ALA A 105 14.56 3.29 8.22
CA ALA A 105 13.26 3.14 8.87
C ALA A 105 13.16 3.88 10.21
N SER A 106 14.26 4.01 10.94
CA SER A 106 14.31 4.78 12.20
C SER A 106 14.11 6.30 12.03
N LEU A 107 14.20 6.81 10.79
CA LEU A 107 13.91 8.21 10.47
C LEU A 107 12.41 8.48 10.31
N ALA A 108 11.60 7.44 10.07
CA ALA A 108 10.17 7.57 9.84
C ALA A 108 9.41 7.77 11.16
N PRO A 109 8.40 8.66 11.18
CA PRO A 109 7.59 8.88 12.37
C PRO A 109 6.75 7.63 12.69
N THR A 110 6.69 7.27 13.96
CA THR A 110 5.79 6.22 14.45
C THR A 110 4.35 6.69 14.49
N ALA A 111 3.39 5.75 14.49
CA ALA A 111 1.98 6.09 14.58
C ALA A 111 1.62 6.86 15.87
N ASP A 112 2.28 6.55 16.99
CA ASP A 112 2.04 7.24 18.27
C ASP A 112 2.55 8.69 18.26
N GLU A 113 3.68 8.96 17.59
CA GLU A 113 4.20 10.32 17.40
C GLU A 113 3.26 11.13 16.50
N GLU A 114 2.79 10.52 15.41
CA GLU A 114 1.86 11.14 14.48
C GLU A 114 0.50 11.47 15.11
N ILE A 115 -0.06 10.58 15.93
CA ILE A 115 -1.31 10.84 16.66
C ILE A 115 -1.17 12.08 17.55
N LYS A 116 -0.07 12.18 18.31
CA LYS A 116 0.19 13.34 19.19
C LYS A 116 0.25 14.64 18.40
N GLU A 117 0.95 14.61 17.26
CA GLU A 117 1.07 15.77 16.38
C GLU A 117 -0.28 16.19 15.79
N LEU A 118 -1.01 15.25 15.19
CA LEU A 118 -2.31 15.51 14.55
C LEU A 118 -3.36 16.02 15.53
N VAL A 119 -3.46 15.43 16.73
CA VAL A 119 -4.38 15.91 17.77
C VAL A 119 -4.03 17.34 18.20
N GLY A 120 -2.73 17.65 18.35
CA GLY A 120 -2.27 19.00 18.64
C GLY A 120 -2.65 19.99 17.55
N MET A 121 -2.41 19.64 16.29
CA MET A 121 -2.75 20.48 15.13
C MET A 121 -4.27 20.72 15.01
N ALA A 122 -5.08 19.66 15.10
CA ALA A 122 -6.52 19.75 14.96
C ALA A 122 -7.18 20.56 16.09
N ARG A 123 -6.68 20.47 17.33
CA ARG A 123 -7.13 21.31 18.45
C ARG A 123 -6.75 22.77 18.26
N ASN A 124 -5.51 23.05 17.88
CA ASN A 124 -5.05 24.41 17.64
C ASN A 124 -5.86 25.07 16.51
N HIS A 125 -6.15 24.32 15.45
CA HIS A 125 -7.00 24.80 14.37
C HIS A 125 -8.42 25.14 14.85
N ALA A 126 -9.02 24.28 15.67
CA ALA A 126 -10.33 24.52 16.26
C ALA A 126 -10.35 25.81 17.11
N VAL A 127 -9.28 26.06 17.85
CA VAL A 127 -9.13 27.28 18.68
C VAL A 127 -8.91 28.53 17.82
N MET A 128 -8.09 28.43 16.77
CA MET A 128 -7.75 29.58 15.91
C MET A 128 -8.85 29.93 14.92
N GLY A 129 -9.79 29.03 14.63
CA GLY A 129 -10.87 29.26 13.66
C GLY A 129 -10.36 29.60 12.26
N LEU A 130 -9.22 29.02 11.86
CA LEU A 130 -8.61 29.34 10.57
C LEU A 130 -9.58 29.01 9.43
N PRO A 131 -9.70 29.89 8.42
CA PRO A 131 -10.43 29.54 7.21
C PRO A 131 -9.72 28.36 6.54
N PRO A 132 -10.44 27.47 5.87
CA PRO A 132 -9.83 26.23 5.42
C PRO A 132 -8.69 26.45 4.40
N GLU A 133 -8.66 27.56 3.63
CA GLU A 133 -7.55 27.87 2.70
C GLU A 133 -6.23 28.16 3.42
N ALA A 134 -6.31 28.86 4.55
CA ALA A 134 -5.16 29.09 5.41
C ALA A 134 -4.69 27.78 6.04
N SER A 135 -5.62 26.88 6.39
CA SER A 135 -5.31 25.56 6.92
C SER A 135 -4.50 24.72 5.95
N GLU A 136 -4.96 24.61 4.71
CA GLU A 136 -4.31 23.88 3.63
C GLU A 136 -2.89 24.43 3.37
N THR A 137 -2.76 25.76 3.29
CA THR A 137 -1.45 26.42 3.13
C THR A 137 -0.48 26.05 4.25
N VAL A 138 -0.94 26.08 5.51
CA VAL A 138 -0.11 25.71 6.68
C VAL A 138 0.31 24.24 6.63
N LEU A 139 -0.59 23.34 6.24
CA LEU A 139 -0.30 21.92 6.11
C LEU A 139 0.75 21.64 5.01
N HIS A 140 0.61 22.27 3.84
CA HIS A 140 1.59 22.16 2.76
C HIS A 140 2.96 22.72 3.14
N GLN A 141 3.01 23.86 3.86
CA GLN A 141 4.27 24.42 4.35
C GLN A 141 4.97 23.49 5.34
N ARG A 142 4.24 22.97 6.34
CA ARG A 142 4.77 22.01 7.33
C ARG A 142 5.34 20.76 6.65
N ARG A 143 4.62 20.26 5.65
CA ARG A 143 5.03 19.11 4.85
C ARG A 143 6.31 19.39 4.06
N ALA A 144 6.41 20.51 3.37
CA ALA A 144 7.61 20.90 2.62
C ALA A 144 8.85 21.02 3.54
N GLU A 145 8.69 21.65 4.71
CA GLU A 145 9.76 21.76 5.70
C GLU A 145 10.20 20.39 6.25
N PHE A 146 9.25 19.51 6.53
CA PHE A 146 9.53 18.15 7.00
C PHE A 146 10.30 17.35 5.95
N LEU A 147 9.85 17.36 4.70
CA LEU A 147 10.50 16.64 3.59
C LEU A 147 11.92 17.13 3.35
N LYS A 148 12.16 18.44 3.44
CA LYS A 148 13.52 18.99 3.34
C LYS A 148 14.44 18.46 4.44
N ARG A 149 13.96 18.43 5.70
CA ARG A 149 14.74 17.87 6.82
C ARG A 149 14.99 16.37 6.65
N GLN A 150 13.97 15.61 6.25
CA GLN A 150 14.11 14.17 6.03
C GLN A 150 15.04 13.85 4.86
N SER A 151 15.04 14.66 3.80
CA SER A 151 15.95 14.53 2.67
C SER A 151 17.40 14.63 3.11
N ALA A 152 17.72 15.61 3.97
CA ALA A 152 19.06 15.76 4.53
C ALA A 152 19.46 14.57 5.42
N PHE A 153 18.55 14.09 6.27
CA PHE A 153 18.83 12.92 7.12
C PHE A 153 19.01 11.63 6.31
N PHE A 154 18.19 11.42 5.29
CA PHE A 154 18.34 10.30 4.37
C PHE A 154 19.71 10.35 3.69
N PHE A 155 20.10 11.51 3.15
CA PHE A 155 21.41 11.68 2.53
C PHE A 155 22.56 11.37 3.49
N GLU A 156 22.49 11.81 4.74
CA GLU A 156 23.51 11.48 5.75
C GLU A 156 23.61 9.97 6.07
N VAL A 157 22.52 9.21 5.87
CA VAL A 157 22.56 7.75 6.02
C VAL A 157 23.22 7.06 4.84
N VAL A 158 22.99 7.54 3.62
CA VAL A 158 23.41 6.88 2.38
C VAL A 158 24.69 7.42 1.75
N ARG A 159 25.18 8.59 2.17
CA ARG A 159 26.45 9.15 1.67
C ARG A 159 27.63 8.22 1.95
N GLY A 160 28.50 8.08 0.97
CA GLY A 160 29.65 7.17 0.95
C GLY A 160 29.29 5.68 0.86
N THR A 161 28.02 5.33 0.61
CA THR A 161 27.59 3.92 0.53
C THR A 161 27.48 3.43 -0.91
N GLU A 162 27.36 2.11 -1.07
CA GLU A 162 27.12 1.48 -2.38
C GLU A 162 25.84 2.03 -3.06
N PHE A 163 24.81 2.36 -2.27
CA PHE A 163 23.58 2.93 -2.80
C PHE A 163 23.81 4.27 -3.50
N GLU A 164 24.59 5.17 -2.89
CA GLU A 164 24.91 6.47 -3.50
C GLU A 164 25.69 6.27 -4.81
N THR A 165 26.68 5.37 -4.82
CA THR A 165 27.44 5.04 -6.02
C THR A 165 26.53 4.53 -7.14
N ILE A 166 25.69 3.52 -6.87
CA ILE A 166 24.78 2.94 -7.86
C ILE A 166 23.78 4.00 -8.35
N TYR A 167 23.26 4.85 -7.47
CA TYR A 167 22.34 5.92 -7.85
C TYR A 167 23.01 6.92 -8.81
N ASN A 168 24.23 7.34 -8.50
CA ASN A 168 24.98 8.31 -9.31
C ASN A 168 25.41 7.74 -10.66
N ASP A 169 25.76 6.45 -10.70
CA ASP A 169 26.16 5.74 -11.92
C ASP A 169 24.97 5.37 -12.80
N ALA A 170 23.78 5.20 -12.22
CA ALA A 170 22.56 4.95 -12.97
C ALA A 170 22.22 6.18 -13.82
N ALA A 171 21.97 5.96 -15.12
CA ALA A 171 21.62 7.04 -16.04
C ALA A 171 20.41 7.84 -15.49
N PRO A 172 20.49 9.18 -15.42
CA PRO A 172 19.33 10.00 -15.10
C PRO A 172 18.20 9.69 -16.09
N ALA A 173 16.97 9.72 -15.60
CA ALA A 173 15.84 9.78 -16.52
C ALA A 173 16.06 10.99 -17.45
N SER A 174 16.11 10.77 -18.76
CA SER A 174 16.29 11.84 -19.75
C SER A 174 15.04 12.73 -19.81
N PHE A 175 14.85 13.59 -18.81
CA PHE A 175 13.76 14.55 -18.73
C PHE A 175 14.28 15.84 -18.10
N THR A 176 14.83 16.69 -18.97
CA THR A 176 15.20 18.07 -18.67
C THR A 176 13.95 18.93 -18.60
N GLN A 177 13.20 18.84 -17.50
CA GLN A 177 12.33 19.93 -17.01
C GLN A 177 11.85 19.56 -15.60
N GLY A 178 12.56 20.05 -14.58
CA GLY A 178 12.20 19.79 -13.17
C GLY A 178 13.37 19.87 -12.18
N GLY A 179 14.62 19.84 -12.65
CA GLY A 179 15.77 20.30 -11.86
C GLY A 179 16.42 19.28 -10.93
N VAL A 180 16.06 17.99 -10.96
CA VAL A 180 16.86 16.95 -10.29
C VAL A 180 17.94 16.43 -11.23
N ASP A 181 18.73 17.34 -11.81
CA ASP A 181 19.91 16.97 -12.57
C ASP A 181 21.09 16.82 -11.61
N GLY A 182 21.66 15.62 -11.57
CA GLY A 182 22.93 15.39 -10.89
C GLY A 182 22.96 14.18 -9.97
N ASN A 183 23.99 14.20 -9.12
CA ASN A 183 24.24 13.19 -8.11
C ASN A 183 23.26 13.32 -6.94
N LEU A 184 23.12 12.24 -6.19
CA LEU A 184 22.40 12.24 -4.93
C LEU A 184 22.99 13.29 -3.98
N GLY A 185 22.13 14.09 -3.38
CA GLY A 185 22.49 15.17 -2.47
C GLY A 185 21.43 15.38 -1.38
N PRO A 186 21.68 16.32 -0.46
CA PRO A 186 20.84 16.53 0.72
C PRO A 186 19.41 16.99 0.39
N ASP A 187 19.17 17.60 -0.77
CA ASP A 187 17.84 18.07 -1.18
C ASP A 187 17.18 17.18 -2.24
N THR A 188 17.89 16.17 -2.77
CA THR A 188 17.42 15.35 -3.90
C THR A 188 16.06 14.70 -3.64
N MET A 189 15.86 14.11 -2.46
CA MET A 189 14.60 13.44 -2.13
C MET A 189 13.43 14.43 -2.08
N ALA A 190 13.62 15.60 -1.46
CA ALA A 190 12.59 16.63 -1.40
C ALA A 190 12.25 17.18 -2.80
N MET A 191 13.25 17.38 -3.65
CA MET A 191 13.06 17.87 -5.02
C MET A 191 12.32 16.86 -5.91
N VAL A 192 12.73 15.58 -5.88
CA VAL A 192 12.05 14.50 -6.61
C VAL A 192 10.57 14.46 -6.23
N PHE A 193 10.32 14.48 -4.93
CA PHE A 193 8.98 14.36 -4.37
C PHE A 193 8.07 15.53 -4.79
N GLN A 194 8.59 16.77 -4.79
CA GLN A 194 7.87 17.94 -5.28
C GLN A 194 7.65 17.89 -6.81
N ALA A 195 8.62 17.40 -7.58
CA ALA A 195 8.52 17.26 -9.03
C ALA A 195 7.46 16.22 -9.43
N THR A 196 7.34 15.12 -8.70
CA THR A 196 6.34 14.08 -8.97
C THR A 196 4.90 14.55 -8.69
N GLU A 197 4.70 15.45 -7.73
CA GLU A 197 3.37 15.93 -7.31
C GLU A 197 2.82 17.06 -8.17
N THR A 198 3.67 17.96 -8.62
CA THR A 198 3.27 19.08 -9.50
C THR A 198 2.97 18.62 -10.93
N GLY A 199 3.08 17.31 -11.19
CA GLY A 199 2.98 16.76 -12.53
C GLY A 199 4.10 17.21 -13.46
N GLY A 200 5.11 17.96 -12.97
CA GLY A 200 6.11 18.69 -13.75
C GLY A 200 6.95 17.86 -14.73
N LEU A 201 6.89 16.54 -14.63
CA LEU A 201 7.36 15.61 -15.66
C LEU A 201 6.34 15.50 -16.82
N VAL A 202 5.82 16.65 -17.30
CA VAL A 202 4.88 16.77 -18.42
C VAL A 202 5.64 16.74 -19.74
N GLU A 203 6.16 15.58 -20.11
CA GLU A 203 6.24 15.26 -21.55
C GLU A 203 5.10 14.28 -21.86
N PRO A 204 4.49 14.34 -23.05
CA PRO A 204 3.73 13.21 -23.56
C PRO A 204 4.66 12.01 -23.50
N MET A 205 4.22 10.88 -22.93
CA MET A 205 5.00 9.65 -23.01
C MET A 205 5.30 9.39 -24.50
N SER A 206 6.55 9.61 -24.91
CA SER A 206 7.00 9.24 -26.24
C SER A 206 6.91 7.73 -26.40
N ASP A 207 6.81 7.25 -27.64
CA ASP A 207 6.52 5.86 -28.00
C ASP A 207 7.40 4.80 -27.31
N GLY A 208 8.58 5.17 -26.79
CA GLY A 208 9.48 4.29 -26.04
C GLY A 208 9.32 4.30 -24.52
N ALA A 209 8.74 5.34 -23.91
CA ALA A 209 8.61 5.44 -22.44
C ALA A 209 7.51 4.53 -21.87
N ALA A 210 6.54 4.15 -22.71
CA ALA A 210 5.44 3.25 -22.37
C ALA A 210 5.83 1.77 -22.28
N GLN A 211 6.96 1.39 -22.87
CA GLN A 211 7.38 -0.01 -22.98
C GLN A 211 8.43 -0.41 -21.94
N GLY A 212 8.84 0.51 -21.08
CA GLY A 212 9.79 0.28 -19.99
C GLY A 212 9.20 0.63 -18.62
N GLY A 213 7.94 0.24 -18.38
CA GLY A 213 7.29 0.37 -17.08
C GLY A 213 8.17 -0.20 -15.95
N GLY A 214 8.25 0.53 -14.85
CA GLY A 214 9.07 0.15 -13.71
C GLY A 214 9.73 1.34 -13.04
N ALA A 215 9.87 1.20 -11.72
CA ALA A 215 10.63 2.11 -10.89
C ALA A 215 12.00 2.46 -11.52
N TYR A 216 12.33 3.75 -11.45
CA TYR A 216 13.57 4.36 -11.92
C TYR A 216 14.28 4.99 -10.73
N ARG A 217 15.54 5.43 -10.86
CA ARG A 217 16.35 5.83 -9.68
C ARG A 217 15.67 6.94 -8.86
N GLU A 218 15.11 7.98 -9.49
CA GLU A 218 14.36 9.01 -8.79
C GLU A 218 13.04 8.47 -8.24
N GLY A 219 12.35 7.58 -8.96
CA GLY A 219 11.17 6.87 -8.44
C GLY A 219 11.42 6.12 -7.13
N VAL A 220 12.56 5.41 -7.02
CA VAL A 220 12.98 4.74 -5.78
C VAL A 220 13.20 5.75 -4.65
N VAL A 221 13.86 6.88 -4.93
CA VAL A 221 14.07 7.95 -3.93
C VAL A 221 12.77 8.63 -3.52
N GLY A 222 11.85 8.89 -4.47
CA GLY A 222 10.53 9.42 -4.19
C GLY A 222 9.70 8.50 -3.29
N PHE A 223 9.73 7.20 -3.57
CA PHE A 223 9.11 6.17 -2.73
C PHE A 223 9.70 6.16 -1.31
N VAL A 224 11.03 6.25 -1.17
CA VAL A 224 11.66 6.42 0.15
C VAL A 224 11.13 7.67 0.86
N GLY A 225 10.94 8.78 0.14
CA GLY A 225 10.31 9.99 0.66
C GLY A 225 8.92 9.73 1.28
N TYR A 226 8.05 8.99 0.58
CA TYR A 226 6.73 8.60 1.12
C TYR A 226 6.85 7.68 2.33
N MET A 227 7.81 6.76 2.31
CA MET A 227 8.10 5.83 3.42
C MET A 227 8.72 6.52 4.65
N LEU A 228 9.32 7.69 4.50
CA LEU A 228 9.83 8.49 5.62
C LEU A 228 8.85 9.58 6.10
N SER A 229 7.74 9.74 5.39
CA SER A 229 6.73 10.76 5.68
C SER A 229 5.70 10.32 6.71
N TYR A 230 5.05 11.32 7.34
CA TYR A 230 3.81 11.08 8.08
C TYR A 230 2.71 10.61 7.14
N ARG A 231 1.78 9.77 7.63
CA ARG A 231 0.69 9.25 6.80
C ARG A 231 -0.29 10.36 6.42
N TRP A 232 -0.52 11.36 7.27
CA TRP A 232 -1.31 12.54 6.90
C TRP A 232 -0.68 13.33 5.75
N MET A 233 0.66 13.41 5.67
CA MET A 233 1.35 14.07 4.56
C MET A 233 1.23 13.25 3.25
N ASN A 234 1.21 11.92 3.36
CA ASN A 234 0.94 11.02 2.23
C ASN A 234 -0.51 11.16 1.77
N LEU A 235 -1.47 11.28 2.70
CA LEU A 235 -2.87 11.54 2.39
C LEU A 235 -3.06 12.89 1.67
N LEU A 236 -2.36 13.95 2.09
CA LEU A 236 -2.38 15.23 1.38
C LEU A 236 -1.80 15.12 -0.03
N ALA A 237 -0.70 14.37 -0.20
CA ALA A 237 -0.10 14.10 -1.52
C ALA A 237 -1.11 13.47 -2.48
N TYR A 238 -1.78 12.44 -1.97
CA TYR A 238 -2.82 11.69 -2.67
C TYR A 238 -3.99 12.61 -3.03
N GLN A 239 -4.50 13.38 -2.06
CA GLN A 239 -5.58 14.35 -2.27
C GLN A 239 -5.21 15.37 -3.33
N GLN A 240 -4.02 15.96 -3.26
CA GLN A 240 -3.54 16.92 -4.25
C GLN A 240 -3.51 16.31 -5.65
N SER A 241 -3.06 15.06 -5.77
CA SER A 241 -2.87 14.42 -7.07
C SER A 241 -4.16 13.89 -7.68
N PHE A 242 -5.08 13.36 -6.87
CA PHE A 242 -6.27 12.65 -7.35
C PHE A 242 -7.59 13.38 -7.07
N THR A 243 -7.61 14.43 -6.23
CA THR A 243 -8.86 15.11 -5.82
C THR A 243 -8.86 16.64 -5.99
N THR A 244 -7.84 17.33 -5.46
CA THR A 244 -7.90 18.80 -5.27
C THR A 244 -7.07 19.58 -6.29
N GLY A 245 -6.03 18.99 -6.88
CA GLY A 245 -5.18 19.67 -7.85
C GLY A 245 -5.88 19.93 -9.20
N ASP A 246 -5.39 20.92 -9.95
CA ASP A 246 -5.99 21.36 -11.22
C ASP A 246 -6.08 20.26 -12.30
N GLN A 247 -5.21 19.24 -12.20
CA GLN A 247 -5.15 18.09 -13.10
C GLN A 247 -5.67 16.81 -12.45
N ALA A 248 -6.27 16.91 -11.26
CA ALA A 248 -6.79 15.77 -10.53
C ALA A 248 -7.96 15.09 -11.25
N PHE A 249 -8.06 13.78 -11.10
CA PHE A 249 -9.16 13.01 -11.69
C PHE A 249 -10.52 13.34 -11.04
N GLY A 250 -10.52 13.57 -9.72
CA GLY A 250 -11.73 13.81 -8.93
C GLY A 250 -12.21 12.57 -8.17
N VAL A 251 -11.30 11.93 -7.43
CA VAL A 251 -11.62 10.85 -6.48
C VAL A 251 -12.41 11.44 -5.30
N ASP A 252 -13.55 10.86 -4.98
CA ASP A 252 -14.42 11.34 -3.89
C ASP A 252 -14.24 10.56 -2.59
N ARG A 253 -13.72 9.33 -2.68
CA ARG A 253 -13.45 8.46 -1.53
C ARG A 253 -12.29 7.53 -1.81
N VAL A 254 -11.48 7.26 -0.80
CA VAL A 254 -10.38 6.30 -0.87
C VAL A 254 -10.45 5.32 0.29
N PHE A 255 -10.15 4.06 0.00
CA PHE A 255 -10.05 3.00 0.99
C PHE A 255 -8.60 2.65 1.31
N ALA A 256 -8.21 2.92 2.56
CA ALA A 256 -6.85 2.70 3.06
C ALA A 256 -6.68 1.28 3.58
N SER A 257 -5.97 0.44 2.83
CA SER A 257 -5.72 -0.94 3.20
C SER A 257 -4.54 -1.05 4.16
N LEU A 258 -4.76 -1.51 5.39
CA LEU A 258 -3.66 -1.89 6.29
C LEU A 258 -3.14 -3.28 5.97
N VAL A 259 -1.86 -3.55 6.27
CA VAL A 259 -1.28 -4.89 6.17
C VAL A 259 -0.56 -5.24 7.47
N ASP A 260 -0.77 -6.48 7.93
CA ASP A 260 -0.15 -7.02 9.14
C ASP A 260 0.89 -8.06 8.69
N PHE A 261 2.16 -7.67 8.81
CA PHE A 261 3.34 -8.48 8.47
C PHE A 261 3.94 -9.21 9.69
N ASP A 262 3.30 -9.10 10.87
CA ASP A 262 3.85 -9.63 12.10
C ASP A 262 4.08 -11.15 11.98
N TYR A 263 5.16 -11.62 12.59
CA TYR A 263 5.58 -13.04 12.61
C TYR A 263 5.95 -13.65 11.25
N TRP A 264 5.70 -12.97 10.13
CA TRP A 264 6.15 -13.37 8.80
C TRP A 264 7.53 -12.79 8.47
N LEU A 265 7.71 -11.49 8.75
CA LEU A 265 8.93 -10.76 8.45
C LEU A 265 9.60 -10.28 9.75
N ALA A 266 10.92 -10.14 9.71
CA ALA A 266 11.73 -9.69 10.84
C ALA A 266 12.72 -8.59 10.42
N PRO A 267 13.09 -7.67 11.32
CA PRO A 267 12.52 -7.47 12.66
C PRO A 267 11.10 -6.89 12.59
N ALA A 268 10.37 -6.93 13.72
CA ALA A 268 9.01 -6.40 13.78
C ALA A 268 8.95 -4.90 13.44
N ALA A 269 7.79 -4.44 12.96
CA ALA A 269 7.52 -3.03 12.70
C ALA A 269 7.68 -2.17 13.97
N LEU A 270 8.01 -0.89 13.77
CA LEU A 270 8.16 0.07 14.88
C LEU A 270 6.81 0.50 15.46
N SER A 271 5.80 0.64 14.61
CA SER A 271 4.42 0.99 14.96
C SER A 271 3.61 -0.29 15.19
N SER A 272 3.02 -0.42 16.38
CA SER A 272 2.13 -1.53 16.69
C SER A 272 0.86 -1.48 15.84
N GLN A 273 0.24 -2.64 15.58
CA GLN A 273 -1.05 -2.71 14.88
C GLN A 273 -2.16 -1.89 15.58
N GLU A 274 -2.15 -1.80 16.92
CA GLU A 274 -3.13 -0.98 17.66
C GLU A 274 -2.93 0.51 17.37
N SER A 275 -1.67 0.97 17.35
CA SER A 275 -1.32 2.36 17.01
C SER A 275 -1.66 2.68 15.56
N GLN A 276 -1.41 1.75 14.63
CA GLN A 276 -1.77 1.90 13.21
C GLN A 276 -3.28 2.06 13.03
N ILE A 277 -4.08 1.23 13.72
CA ILE A 277 -5.55 1.31 13.70
C ILE A 277 -6.03 2.65 14.28
N ALA A 278 -5.48 3.07 15.42
CA ALA A 278 -5.84 4.34 16.06
C ALA A 278 -5.50 5.54 15.17
N LEU A 279 -4.34 5.53 14.51
CA LEU A 279 -3.95 6.56 13.56
C LEU A 279 -4.89 6.60 12.35
N HIS A 280 -5.21 5.45 11.75
CA HIS A 280 -6.11 5.41 10.59
C HIS A 280 -7.54 5.82 10.94
N GLN A 281 -8.01 5.53 12.16
CA GLN A 281 -9.25 6.09 12.69
C GLN A 281 -9.17 7.62 12.75
N LEU A 282 -8.09 8.18 13.30
CA LEU A 282 -7.89 9.62 13.40
C LEU A 282 -7.84 10.29 12.03
N LEU A 283 -7.11 9.73 11.07
CA LEU A 283 -7.05 10.23 9.69
C LEU A 283 -8.42 10.18 9.01
N SER A 284 -9.22 9.14 9.26
CA SER A 284 -10.60 9.06 8.75
C SER A 284 -11.48 10.17 9.32
N VAL A 285 -11.40 10.42 10.64
CA VAL A 285 -12.12 11.53 11.29
C VAL A 285 -11.66 12.88 10.75
N LEU A 286 -10.35 13.12 10.68
CA LEU A 286 -9.80 14.40 10.25
C LEU A 286 -10.02 14.69 8.77
N SER A 287 -10.23 13.66 7.95
CA SER A 287 -10.59 13.79 6.53
C SER A 287 -12.12 13.78 6.29
N ASN A 288 -12.91 13.83 7.36
CA ASN A 288 -14.37 13.77 7.32
C ASN A 288 -14.90 12.55 6.53
N GLY A 289 -14.26 11.39 6.70
CA GLY A 289 -14.63 10.15 6.04
C GLY A 289 -14.26 10.05 4.56
N TYR A 290 -13.49 11.00 4.01
CA TYR A 290 -12.91 10.89 2.67
C TYR A 290 -11.99 9.66 2.56
N MET A 291 -11.09 9.48 3.53
CA MET A 291 -10.33 8.25 3.68
C MET A 291 -11.05 7.34 4.68
N ARG A 292 -11.28 6.07 4.30
CA ARG A 292 -11.83 5.05 5.20
C ARG A 292 -10.96 3.81 5.20
N PRO A 293 -10.57 3.27 6.37
CA PRO A 293 -9.58 2.19 6.39
C PRO A 293 -10.20 0.78 6.34
N LEU A 294 -9.40 -0.18 5.86
CA LEU A 294 -9.62 -1.62 6.04
C LEU A 294 -8.64 -2.13 7.11
N VAL A 295 -9.13 -2.97 8.03
CA VAL A 295 -8.33 -3.44 9.16
C VAL A 295 -7.51 -4.64 8.72
N ALA A 296 -6.23 -4.68 9.06
CA ALA A 296 -5.39 -5.81 8.74
C ALA A 296 -5.74 -7.03 9.59
N TYR A 297 -5.80 -8.19 8.93
CA TYR A 297 -5.91 -9.49 9.58
C TYR A 297 -4.78 -10.40 9.11
N ASN A 298 -4.00 -10.91 10.07
CA ASN A 298 -2.95 -11.88 9.84
C ASN A 298 -3.26 -13.15 10.65
N PRO A 299 -3.49 -14.31 10.00
CA PRO A 299 -3.80 -15.55 10.70
C PRO A 299 -2.62 -16.06 11.55
N TRP A 300 -1.38 -15.67 11.25
CA TRP A 300 -0.23 -16.01 12.11
C TRP A 300 -0.36 -15.35 13.48
N SER A 301 -0.64 -14.05 13.50
CA SER A 301 -0.93 -13.29 14.72
C SER A 301 -2.13 -13.86 15.47
N ALA A 302 -3.18 -14.27 14.74
CA ALA A 302 -4.39 -14.84 15.34
C ALA A 302 -4.18 -16.24 15.92
N VAL A 303 -3.27 -17.06 15.39
CA VAL A 303 -2.92 -18.35 15.99
C VAL A 303 -2.22 -18.15 17.34
N LEU A 304 -1.43 -17.09 17.48
CA LEU A 304 -0.71 -16.78 18.72
C LEU A 304 -1.60 -16.11 19.78
N ASP A 305 -2.47 -15.18 19.37
CA ASP A 305 -3.43 -14.52 20.25
C ASP A 305 -4.80 -14.31 19.58
N PRO A 306 -5.63 -15.37 19.50
CA PRO A 306 -6.88 -15.34 18.75
C PRO A 306 -7.87 -14.36 19.35
N LYS A 307 -7.91 -14.24 20.67
CA LYS A 307 -8.86 -13.36 21.36
C LYS A 307 -8.55 -11.90 21.02
N ARG A 308 -7.28 -11.48 21.13
CA ARG A 308 -6.89 -10.11 20.84
C ARG A 308 -7.15 -9.74 19.39
N VAL A 309 -6.69 -10.54 18.43
CA VAL A 309 -6.81 -10.21 17.01
C VAL A 309 -8.27 -10.13 16.56
N ARG A 310 -9.13 -11.06 17.01
CA ARG A 310 -10.56 -11.04 16.68
C ARG A 310 -11.28 -9.83 17.30
N LEU A 311 -10.96 -9.48 18.56
CA LEU A 311 -11.53 -8.30 19.21
C LEU A 311 -11.08 -7.00 18.53
N ARG A 312 -9.81 -6.91 18.15
CA ARG A 312 -9.24 -5.76 17.42
C ARG A 312 -9.97 -5.50 16.11
N VAL A 313 -10.22 -6.56 15.32
CA VAL A 313 -10.93 -6.47 14.04
C VAL A 313 -12.39 -6.05 14.25
N ALA A 314 -13.08 -6.66 15.20
CA ALA A 314 -14.47 -6.30 15.51
C ALA A 314 -14.58 -4.85 15.98
N ASP A 315 -13.70 -4.41 16.89
CA ASP A 315 -13.65 -3.04 17.41
C ASP A 315 -13.36 -2.02 16.29
N ALA A 316 -12.42 -2.32 15.39
CA ALA A 316 -12.10 -1.46 14.24
C ALA A 316 -13.33 -1.18 13.37
N ILE A 317 -14.12 -2.21 13.06
CA ILE A 317 -15.29 -2.11 12.20
C ILE A 317 -16.48 -1.48 12.95
N GLU A 318 -16.81 -2.00 14.14
CA GLU A 318 -18.00 -1.59 14.89
C GLU A 318 -17.89 -0.18 15.46
N ARG A 319 -16.67 0.29 15.78
CA ARG A 319 -16.47 1.51 16.58
C ARG A 319 -15.49 2.52 16.00
N ARG A 320 -14.65 2.12 15.04
CA ARG A 320 -13.58 2.99 14.51
C ARG A 320 -13.75 3.38 13.05
N GLY A 321 -14.87 3.01 12.43
CA GLY A 321 -15.25 3.44 11.09
C GLY A 321 -14.59 2.68 9.94
N PHE A 322 -13.90 1.58 10.24
CA PHE A 322 -13.30 0.69 9.23
C PHE A 322 -14.38 0.02 8.38
N VAL A 323 -14.07 -0.19 7.10
CA VAL A 323 -15.07 -0.58 6.07
C VAL A 323 -14.90 -1.99 5.54
N GLY A 324 -13.88 -2.70 6.00
CA GLY A 324 -13.52 -4.01 5.49
C GLY A 324 -12.31 -4.57 6.23
N ILE A 325 -11.97 -5.81 5.89
CA ILE A 325 -10.79 -6.51 6.41
C ILE A 325 -9.81 -6.68 5.26
N LYS A 326 -8.52 -6.47 5.47
CA LYS A 326 -7.46 -6.79 4.49
C LYS A 326 -6.67 -8.01 4.98
N ILE A 327 -6.52 -9.00 4.11
CA ILE A 327 -5.58 -10.11 4.28
C ILE A 327 -4.49 -10.05 3.22
N TYR A 328 -3.32 -10.62 3.51
CA TYR A 328 -2.17 -10.65 2.61
C TYR A 328 -1.63 -12.08 2.44
N PRO A 329 -2.27 -12.90 1.59
CA PRO A 329 -1.87 -14.30 1.36
C PRO A 329 -0.37 -14.53 1.08
N PRO A 330 0.35 -13.62 0.37
CA PRO A 330 1.79 -13.79 0.19
C PRO A 330 2.61 -13.85 1.49
N ASN A 331 2.02 -13.51 2.65
CA ASN A 331 2.57 -13.75 3.98
C ASN A 331 2.40 -15.20 4.47
N GLY A 332 2.52 -16.19 3.59
CA GLY A 332 2.60 -17.59 4.04
C GLY A 332 1.28 -18.31 4.26
N PHE A 333 0.15 -17.83 3.73
CA PHE A 333 -1.13 -18.52 3.87
C PHE A 333 -2.04 -18.34 2.65
N ARG A 334 -2.90 -19.31 2.38
CA ARG A 334 -3.99 -19.24 1.39
C ARG A 334 -5.25 -18.60 2.01
N PRO A 335 -6.20 -18.10 1.21
CA PRO A 335 -7.43 -17.44 1.70
C PRO A 335 -8.26 -18.25 2.72
N LEU A 336 -8.16 -19.58 2.68
CA LEU A 336 -8.78 -20.45 3.69
C LEU A 336 -8.09 -21.81 3.83
N VAL A 337 -8.02 -22.59 2.74
CA VAL A 337 -7.53 -23.97 2.78
C VAL A 337 -6.01 -23.99 2.73
N ASN A 338 -5.39 -24.27 3.88
CA ASN A 338 -3.95 -24.17 4.07
C ASN A 338 -3.31 -25.56 4.27
N PRO A 339 -2.32 -25.95 3.45
CA PRO A 339 -1.54 -27.16 3.69
C PRO A 339 -0.58 -26.97 4.86
N ASP A 340 -0.14 -28.06 5.48
CA ASP A 340 1.01 -28.01 6.41
C ASP A 340 2.30 -27.76 5.62
N VAL A 341 3.09 -26.77 6.06
CA VAL A 341 4.37 -26.44 5.44
C VAL A 341 5.42 -27.46 5.88
N HIS A 342 6.09 -28.13 4.92
CA HIS A 342 7.12 -29.14 5.19
C HIS A 342 8.53 -28.68 4.74
N PRO A 343 9.57 -28.85 5.59
CA PRO A 343 9.50 -29.33 6.98
C PRO A 343 8.92 -28.26 7.91
N MET A 344 8.03 -28.68 8.83
CA MET A 344 7.54 -27.79 9.90
C MET A 344 8.73 -27.31 10.72
N ARG A 345 8.92 -25.98 10.81
CA ARG A 345 9.90 -25.38 11.70
C ARG A 345 9.22 -24.93 12.99
N PRO A 346 9.89 -25.00 14.16
CA PRO A 346 9.34 -24.45 15.40
C PRO A 346 8.90 -22.99 15.20
N GLY A 347 7.65 -22.69 15.56
CA GLY A 347 7.07 -21.35 15.43
C GLY A 347 6.20 -21.12 14.19
N ILE A 348 6.16 -22.05 13.22
CA ILE A 348 5.24 -21.99 12.07
C ILE A 348 3.88 -22.60 12.46
N PRO A 349 2.75 -21.87 12.30
CA PRO A 349 1.42 -22.44 12.48
C PRO A 349 1.14 -23.62 11.54
N SER A 350 0.39 -24.62 12.01
CA SER A 350 -0.12 -25.67 11.12
C SER A 350 -1.19 -25.10 10.18
N GLY A 351 -1.37 -25.74 9.03
CA GLY A 351 -2.40 -25.37 8.06
C GLY A 351 -3.80 -25.40 8.68
N ALA A 352 -4.07 -26.40 9.53
CA ALA A 352 -5.33 -26.49 10.29
C ALA A 352 -5.51 -25.33 11.30
N ALA A 353 -4.44 -24.83 11.89
CA ALA A 353 -4.51 -23.67 12.79
C ALA A 353 -4.82 -22.39 12.00
N LEU A 354 -4.18 -22.20 10.83
CA LEU A 354 -4.47 -21.09 9.93
C LEU A 354 -5.91 -21.13 9.42
N GLU A 355 -6.39 -22.29 8.96
CA GLU A 355 -7.76 -22.46 8.45
C GLU A 355 -8.81 -22.13 9.53
N ARG A 356 -8.59 -22.56 10.78
CA ARG A 356 -9.49 -22.24 11.90
C ARG A 356 -9.60 -20.73 12.13
N GLU A 357 -8.47 -20.03 12.14
CA GLU A 357 -8.45 -18.58 12.38
C GLU A 357 -9.05 -17.80 11.20
N LEU A 358 -8.74 -18.18 9.97
CA LEU A 358 -9.35 -17.61 8.76
C LEU A 358 -10.87 -17.83 8.74
N THR A 359 -11.35 -19.02 9.11
CA THR A 359 -12.80 -19.29 9.24
C THR A 359 -13.45 -18.34 10.26
N ALA A 360 -12.80 -18.12 11.41
CA ALA A 360 -13.29 -17.18 12.41
C ALA A 360 -13.33 -15.73 11.88
N MET A 361 -12.35 -15.32 11.08
CA MET A 361 -12.33 -14.02 10.40
C MET A 361 -13.48 -13.88 9.40
N TRP A 362 -13.72 -14.88 8.56
CA TRP A 362 -14.84 -14.87 7.61
C TRP A 362 -16.20 -14.75 8.32
N ASN A 363 -16.37 -15.45 9.45
CA ASN A 363 -17.57 -15.31 10.28
C ASN A 363 -17.73 -13.90 10.86
N ILE A 364 -16.63 -13.23 11.22
CA ILE A 364 -16.66 -11.82 11.65
C ILE A 364 -17.07 -10.92 10.48
N ALA A 365 -16.47 -11.10 9.31
CA ALA A 365 -16.78 -10.32 8.11
C ALA A 365 -18.27 -10.44 7.72
N GLN A 366 -18.80 -11.66 7.71
CA GLN A 366 -20.20 -11.93 7.40
C GLN A 366 -21.14 -11.33 8.45
N ARG A 367 -20.86 -11.53 9.74
CA ARG A 367 -21.67 -10.97 10.84
C ARG A 367 -21.73 -9.45 10.81
N LEU A 368 -20.63 -8.80 10.41
CA LEU A 368 -20.51 -7.34 10.35
C LEU A 368 -20.87 -6.75 8.98
N ASP A 369 -21.26 -7.60 8.02
CA ASP A 369 -21.62 -7.21 6.64
C ASP A 369 -20.53 -6.35 5.95
N VAL A 370 -19.26 -6.73 6.13
CA VAL A 370 -18.12 -6.06 5.48
C VAL A 370 -17.39 -7.01 4.53
N PRO A 371 -16.81 -6.49 3.43
CA PRO A 371 -15.98 -7.31 2.53
C PRO A 371 -14.62 -7.62 3.13
N VAL A 372 -14.00 -8.67 2.60
CA VAL A 372 -12.57 -8.96 2.78
C VAL A 372 -11.83 -8.61 1.50
N MET A 373 -10.86 -7.72 1.58
CA MET A 373 -9.88 -7.50 0.52
C MET A 373 -8.70 -8.46 0.71
N ALA A 374 -8.22 -9.04 -0.37
CA ALA A 374 -6.97 -9.81 -0.37
C ALA A 374 -6.00 -9.26 -1.41
N HIS A 375 -4.70 -9.43 -1.20
CA HIS A 375 -3.76 -9.34 -2.31
C HIS A 375 -4.08 -10.48 -3.30
N GLY A 376 -4.08 -10.16 -4.60
CA GLY A 376 -4.58 -11.04 -5.67
C GLY A 376 -3.72 -11.03 -6.94
N ALA A 377 -2.42 -10.77 -6.83
CA ALA A 377 -1.46 -10.93 -7.93
C ALA A 377 -0.39 -11.98 -7.56
N SER A 378 0.27 -12.54 -8.58
CA SER A 378 1.35 -13.52 -8.45
C SER A 378 2.69 -12.85 -8.12
N THR A 379 2.72 -12.02 -7.07
CA THR A 379 3.90 -11.21 -6.71
C THR A 379 3.98 -10.96 -5.21
N MET A 380 5.11 -10.40 -4.76
CA MET A 380 5.33 -9.89 -3.41
C MET A 380 5.19 -10.95 -2.32
N GLY A 381 5.36 -12.22 -2.69
CA GLY A 381 5.68 -13.33 -1.81
C GLY A 381 7.17 -13.39 -1.49
N LEU A 382 7.54 -14.19 -0.49
CA LEU A 382 8.94 -14.43 -0.13
C LEU A 382 9.72 -15.15 -1.24
N ASP A 383 9.02 -15.97 -2.02
CA ASP A 383 9.52 -16.79 -3.13
C ASP A 383 8.33 -17.15 -4.06
N ASP A 384 8.62 -17.86 -5.16
CA ASP A 384 7.64 -18.28 -6.17
C ASP A 384 6.46 -19.08 -5.55
N LEU A 385 6.69 -19.85 -4.48
CA LEU A 385 5.61 -20.62 -3.84
C LEU A 385 4.63 -19.69 -3.12
N HIS A 386 5.14 -18.65 -2.48
CA HIS A 386 4.33 -17.66 -1.76
C HIS A 386 3.57 -16.73 -2.70
N ASP A 387 4.12 -16.46 -3.89
CA ASP A 387 3.39 -15.74 -4.95
C ASP A 387 2.11 -16.49 -5.33
N GLU A 388 2.10 -17.84 -5.30
CA GLU A 388 0.95 -18.67 -5.67
C GLU A 388 -0.18 -18.75 -4.61
N TYR A 389 0.03 -18.22 -3.41
CA TYR A 389 -0.93 -18.38 -2.31
C TYR A 389 -2.22 -17.56 -2.49
N ALA A 390 -2.18 -16.54 -3.35
CA ALA A 390 -3.35 -15.75 -3.75
C ALA A 390 -4.04 -16.26 -5.02
N SER A 391 -3.61 -17.38 -5.61
CA SER A 391 -4.05 -17.85 -6.93
C SER A 391 -5.56 -18.15 -7.02
N PRO A 392 -6.15 -18.10 -8.23
CA PRO A 392 -7.53 -18.53 -8.47
C PRO A 392 -7.83 -19.95 -7.95
N GLN A 393 -6.85 -20.86 -7.98
CA GLN A 393 -7.00 -22.22 -7.45
C GLN A 393 -7.18 -22.21 -5.92
N GLY A 394 -6.41 -21.38 -5.20
CA GLY A 394 -6.60 -21.17 -3.76
C GLY A 394 -7.98 -20.60 -3.43
N TRP A 395 -8.46 -19.65 -4.23
CA TRP A 395 -9.80 -19.09 -4.09
C TRP A 395 -10.92 -20.08 -4.41
N THR A 396 -10.75 -20.91 -5.44
CA THR A 396 -11.68 -22.00 -5.75
C THR A 396 -11.92 -22.90 -4.52
N GLN A 397 -10.83 -23.29 -3.84
CA GLN A 397 -10.91 -24.11 -2.63
C GLN A 397 -11.60 -23.38 -1.46
N ALA A 398 -11.36 -22.07 -1.31
CA ALA A 398 -12.02 -21.26 -0.29
C ALA A 398 -13.53 -21.15 -0.55
N LEU A 399 -13.93 -20.86 -1.78
CA LEU A 399 -15.34 -20.71 -2.17
C LEU A 399 -16.16 -22.00 -2.03
N MET A 400 -15.52 -23.18 -2.07
CA MET A 400 -16.21 -24.45 -1.77
C MET A 400 -16.60 -24.59 -0.29
N LYS A 401 -15.96 -23.85 0.61
CA LYS A 401 -16.20 -23.91 2.07
C LYS A 401 -16.94 -22.67 2.60
N LEU A 402 -16.85 -21.53 1.91
CA LEU A 402 -17.45 -20.27 2.31
C LEU A 402 -18.83 -20.09 1.70
N ASP A 403 -19.79 -19.62 2.49
CA ASP A 403 -21.11 -19.25 1.97
C ASP A 403 -21.09 -17.81 1.42
N SER A 404 -21.02 -17.71 0.09
CA SER A 404 -21.20 -16.46 -0.67
C SER A 404 -20.36 -15.26 -0.16
N PRO A 405 -19.03 -15.43 0.08
CA PRO A 405 -18.22 -14.38 0.70
C PRO A 405 -18.15 -13.13 -0.16
N ARG A 406 -18.20 -11.94 0.47
CA ARG A 406 -17.98 -10.67 -0.23
C ARG A 406 -16.50 -10.32 -0.22
N VAL A 407 -15.89 -10.26 -1.39
CA VAL A 407 -14.44 -10.18 -1.53
C VAL A 407 -14.03 -9.14 -2.56
N ASN A 408 -12.95 -8.41 -2.26
CA ASN A 408 -12.18 -7.67 -3.26
C ASN A 408 -10.82 -8.36 -3.49
N ILE A 409 -10.61 -8.91 -4.67
CA ILE A 409 -9.34 -9.47 -5.13
C ILE A 409 -8.47 -8.33 -5.66
N GLY A 410 -7.59 -7.82 -4.81
CA GLY A 410 -6.71 -6.71 -5.16
C GLY A 410 -5.81 -7.05 -6.34
N HIS A 411 -5.59 -6.08 -7.22
CA HIS A 411 -4.82 -6.20 -8.47
C HIS A 411 -5.44 -7.11 -9.53
N PHE A 412 -6.48 -7.90 -9.20
CA PHE A 412 -7.22 -8.76 -10.13
C PHE A 412 -6.32 -9.67 -11.00
N GLY A 413 -5.24 -10.22 -10.44
CA GLY A 413 -4.27 -11.05 -11.17
C GLY A 413 -3.01 -10.29 -11.62
N GLY A 414 -3.03 -8.96 -11.58
CA GLY A 414 -1.92 -8.12 -11.99
C GLY A 414 -1.55 -8.38 -13.45
N ASP A 415 -0.26 -8.57 -13.72
CA ASP A 415 0.24 -8.72 -15.08
C ASP A 415 0.00 -10.11 -15.70
N ASP A 416 -0.43 -11.10 -14.91
CA ASP A 416 -0.88 -12.39 -15.45
C ASP A 416 -2.35 -12.33 -15.86
N LEU A 417 -2.57 -11.74 -17.04
CA LEU A 417 -3.89 -11.58 -17.63
C LEU A 417 -4.49 -12.91 -18.12
N GLU A 418 -3.69 -13.76 -18.76
CA GLU A 418 -4.20 -14.98 -19.40
C GLU A 418 -4.36 -16.14 -18.41
N GLY A 419 -3.62 -16.16 -17.29
CA GLY A 419 -3.78 -17.12 -16.21
C GLY A 419 -4.69 -16.60 -15.10
N TRP A 420 -4.16 -15.72 -14.26
CA TRP A 420 -4.82 -15.30 -13.02
C TRP A 420 -6.07 -14.45 -13.24
N SER A 421 -5.98 -13.41 -14.08
CA SER A 421 -7.12 -12.49 -14.31
C SER A 421 -8.30 -13.22 -14.95
N ALA A 422 -8.04 -14.06 -15.97
CA ALA A 422 -9.05 -14.92 -16.57
C ALA A 422 -9.62 -15.94 -15.56
N GLY A 423 -8.78 -16.54 -14.72
CA GLY A 423 -9.21 -17.43 -13.65
C GLY A 423 -10.14 -16.76 -12.64
N PHE A 424 -9.85 -15.52 -12.23
CA PHE A 424 -10.73 -14.75 -11.36
C PHE A 424 -12.04 -14.36 -12.05
N ALA A 425 -12.00 -13.98 -13.33
CA ALA A 425 -13.21 -13.70 -14.11
C ALA A 425 -14.14 -14.92 -14.14
N ALA A 426 -13.61 -16.12 -14.41
CA ALA A 426 -14.37 -17.36 -14.39
C ALA A 426 -14.96 -17.66 -13.00
N LEU A 427 -14.23 -17.36 -11.91
CA LEU A 427 -14.75 -17.51 -10.55
C LEU A 427 -15.89 -16.54 -10.24
N MET A 428 -15.84 -15.31 -10.76
CA MET A 428 -16.92 -14.32 -10.58
C MET A 428 -18.23 -14.74 -11.25
N GLU A 429 -18.15 -15.51 -12.33
CA GLU A 429 -19.33 -16.08 -13.01
C GLU A 429 -19.89 -17.31 -12.30
N ALA A 430 -19.03 -18.06 -11.60
CA ALA A 430 -19.46 -19.20 -10.83
C ALA A 430 -20.40 -18.76 -9.69
N GLY A 431 -21.46 -19.53 -9.44
CA GLY A 431 -22.47 -19.17 -8.43
C GLY A 431 -21.90 -18.95 -7.02
N ALA A 432 -20.84 -19.68 -6.66
CA ALA A 432 -20.13 -19.50 -5.39
C ALA A 432 -19.35 -18.16 -5.32
N GLY A 433 -18.90 -17.63 -6.46
CA GLY A 433 -18.16 -16.38 -6.58
C GLY A 433 -19.02 -15.17 -6.96
N LYS A 434 -20.35 -15.25 -6.87
CA LYS A 434 -21.29 -14.16 -7.19
C LYS A 434 -21.03 -12.84 -6.42
N ASN A 435 -20.23 -12.88 -5.35
CA ASN A 435 -19.86 -11.74 -4.52
C ASN A 435 -18.35 -11.44 -4.55
N LEU A 436 -17.62 -12.03 -5.51
CA LEU A 436 -16.23 -11.69 -5.80
C LEU A 436 -16.16 -10.45 -6.70
N TYR A 437 -15.28 -9.54 -6.32
CA TYR A 437 -14.90 -8.36 -7.09
C TYR A 437 -13.38 -8.37 -7.25
N GLY A 438 -12.87 -7.59 -8.19
CA GLY A 438 -11.43 -7.32 -8.34
C GLY A 438 -11.19 -5.83 -8.46
N ASP A 439 -9.96 -5.39 -8.18
CA ASP A 439 -9.55 -4.01 -8.42
C ASP A 439 -8.35 -3.87 -9.33
N THR A 440 -8.21 -2.70 -9.95
CA THR A 440 -7.10 -2.35 -10.83
C THR A 440 -5.85 -1.85 -10.07
N GLY A 441 -5.67 -2.17 -8.78
CA GLY A 441 -4.54 -1.64 -8.00
C GLY A 441 -3.18 -1.93 -8.64
N TYR A 442 -2.32 -0.91 -8.78
CA TYR A 442 -0.95 -1.01 -9.30
C TYR A 442 -0.82 -1.81 -10.61
N TRP A 443 -1.72 -1.58 -11.57
CA TRP A 443 -1.68 -2.24 -12.88
C TRP A 443 -0.90 -1.40 -13.89
N GLU A 444 0.42 -1.36 -13.72
CA GLU A 444 1.30 -0.48 -14.49
C GLU A 444 1.23 -0.70 -16.01
N ASN A 445 1.02 -1.94 -16.45
CA ASN A 445 0.95 -2.27 -17.88
C ASN A 445 -0.33 -1.78 -18.57
N LEU A 446 -1.37 -1.40 -17.82
CA LEU A 446 -2.56 -0.73 -18.39
C LEU A 446 -2.33 0.76 -18.68
N ARG A 447 -1.19 1.33 -18.28
CA ARG A 447 -0.81 2.72 -18.54
C ARG A 447 -0.28 2.89 -19.96
N CYS A 448 -1.14 2.61 -20.94
CA CYS A 448 -0.79 2.59 -22.36
C CYS A 448 -0.27 3.95 -22.84
N GLY A 449 0.92 4.04 -23.43
CA GLY A 449 1.32 5.27 -24.15
C GLY A 449 0.40 5.52 -25.34
N LYS A 450 0.38 4.54 -26.26
CA LYS A 450 -0.56 4.40 -27.38
C LYS A 450 -1.47 3.20 -27.16
N LEU A 451 -2.76 3.34 -27.47
CA LEU A 451 -3.74 2.28 -27.24
C LEU A 451 -3.57 1.14 -28.24
N GLU A 452 -3.17 1.44 -29.48
CA GLU A 452 -3.03 0.51 -30.59
C GLU A 452 -1.92 -0.54 -30.38
N SER A 453 -1.00 -0.28 -29.45
CA SER A 453 0.11 -1.17 -29.11
C SER A 453 0.03 -1.70 -27.66
N CYS A 454 -1.12 -1.54 -27.00
CA CYS A 454 -1.25 -1.84 -25.58
C CYS A 454 -1.70 -3.29 -25.33
N ILE A 455 -0.72 -4.19 -25.19
CA ILE A 455 -0.95 -5.64 -25.03
C ILE A 455 -1.86 -5.92 -23.82
N ALA A 456 -1.60 -5.31 -22.67
CA ALA A 456 -2.38 -5.54 -21.46
C ALA A 456 -3.84 -5.11 -21.62
N ARG A 457 -4.10 -3.98 -22.31
CA ARG A 457 -5.46 -3.56 -22.65
C ARG A 457 -6.15 -4.59 -23.55
N ASP A 458 -5.48 -5.04 -24.60
CA ASP A 458 -6.07 -5.98 -25.54
C ASP A 458 -6.36 -7.34 -24.90
N GLN A 459 -5.48 -7.78 -23.98
CA GLN A 459 -5.71 -8.96 -23.15
C GLN A 459 -6.91 -8.77 -22.22
N LEU A 460 -6.98 -7.68 -21.45
CA LEU A 460 -8.14 -7.40 -20.59
C LEU A 460 -9.45 -7.32 -21.39
N LYS A 461 -9.41 -6.72 -22.59
CA LYS A 461 -10.56 -6.65 -23.49
C LYS A 461 -11.01 -8.05 -23.93
N ARG A 462 -10.09 -8.96 -24.28
CA ARG A 462 -10.44 -10.36 -24.62
C ARG A 462 -11.08 -11.10 -23.45
N ILE A 463 -10.57 -10.90 -22.23
CA ILE A 463 -11.17 -11.48 -21.02
C ILE A 463 -12.58 -10.91 -20.84
N PHE A 464 -12.78 -9.61 -21.01
CA PHE A 464 -14.08 -8.97 -20.92
C PHE A 464 -15.09 -9.50 -21.95
N GLU A 465 -14.67 -9.68 -23.21
CA GLU A 465 -15.50 -10.25 -24.27
C GLU A 465 -15.96 -11.68 -23.96
N THR A 466 -15.16 -12.43 -23.19
CA THR A 466 -15.48 -13.79 -22.73
C THR A 466 -16.29 -13.77 -21.44
N HIS A 467 -16.02 -12.82 -20.54
CA HIS A 467 -16.56 -12.72 -19.20
C HIS A 467 -17.18 -11.34 -18.94
N ALA A 468 -18.36 -11.11 -19.49
CA ALA A 468 -19.07 -9.84 -19.36
C ALA A 468 -19.40 -9.45 -17.90
N VAL A 469 -19.31 -10.41 -16.97
CA VAL A 469 -19.47 -10.18 -15.52
C VAL A 469 -18.52 -9.10 -15.00
N LEU A 470 -17.35 -8.91 -15.66
CA LEU A 470 -16.37 -7.90 -15.26
C LEU A 470 -16.94 -6.48 -15.25
N ASN A 471 -17.92 -6.17 -16.10
CA ASN A 471 -18.58 -4.86 -16.05
C ASN A 471 -19.22 -4.58 -14.68
N ALA A 472 -19.68 -5.63 -13.99
CA ALA A 472 -20.34 -5.52 -12.68
C ALA A 472 -19.41 -5.84 -11.50
N ARG A 473 -18.15 -6.25 -11.74
CA ARG A 473 -17.26 -6.81 -10.70
C ARG A 473 -15.86 -6.21 -10.65
N LEU A 474 -15.38 -5.55 -11.70
CA LEU A 474 -14.09 -4.86 -11.66
C LEU A 474 -14.27 -3.44 -11.08
N MET A 475 -13.39 -3.05 -10.16
CA MET A 475 -13.40 -1.77 -9.47
C MET A 475 -12.10 -1.01 -9.72
N TYR A 476 -12.16 0.31 -9.63
CA TYR A 476 -10.96 1.12 -9.60
C TYR A 476 -10.24 0.95 -8.25
N GLY A 477 -8.95 0.66 -8.33
CA GLY A 477 -7.99 0.73 -7.24
C GLY A 477 -6.70 1.33 -7.76
N SER A 478 -6.04 2.20 -7.01
CA SER A 478 -4.74 2.77 -7.41
C SER A 478 -3.55 1.95 -6.93
N ASP A 479 -3.68 1.39 -5.74
CA ASP A 479 -2.58 0.99 -4.88
C ASP A 479 -1.47 2.07 -4.84
N TRP A 480 -1.92 3.31 -4.56
CA TRP A 480 -1.14 4.54 -4.77
C TRP A 480 0.27 4.52 -4.18
N HIS A 481 0.47 3.94 -3.00
CA HIS A 481 1.80 3.94 -2.39
C HIS A 481 2.80 3.17 -3.25
N MET A 482 2.40 2.00 -3.76
CA MET A 482 3.22 1.22 -4.69
C MET A 482 3.38 1.96 -6.01
N LEU A 483 2.32 2.60 -6.50
CA LEU A 483 2.35 3.41 -7.71
C LEU A 483 3.26 4.65 -7.62
N SER A 484 3.51 5.19 -6.43
CA SER A 484 4.25 6.45 -6.22
C SER A 484 5.70 6.44 -6.74
N GLN A 485 6.28 5.26 -6.95
CA GLN A 485 7.62 5.10 -7.55
C GLN A 485 7.61 5.17 -9.08
N GLU A 486 6.43 5.10 -9.71
CA GLU A 486 6.29 5.09 -11.15
C GLU A 486 6.28 6.51 -11.72
N ARG A 487 6.65 6.63 -12.99
CA ARG A 487 6.61 7.94 -13.66
C ARG A 487 5.18 8.41 -13.83
N ALA A 488 4.95 9.71 -13.62
CA ALA A 488 3.66 10.36 -13.84
C ALA A 488 2.47 9.62 -13.18
N TRP A 489 2.70 8.99 -12.02
CA TRP A 489 1.70 8.18 -11.33
C TRP A 489 0.40 8.95 -11.04
N ALA A 490 0.46 10.27 -10.92
CA ALA A 490 -0.71 11.13 -10.73
C ALA A 490 -1.77 11.00 -11.86
N ARG A 491 -1.36 10.54 -13.06
CA ARG A 491 -2.25 10.33 -14.22
C ARG A 491 -2.98 8.99 -14.22
N TYR A 492 -2.64 8.10 -13.29
CA TYR A 492 -3.10 6.72 -13.31
C TYR A 492 -4.63 6.55 -13.48
N PRO A 493 -5.50 7.21 -12.69
CA PRO A 493 -6.94 7.07 -12.90
C PRO A 493 -7.40 7.48 -14.31
N SER A 494 -6.85 8.56 -14.86
CA SER A 494 -7.14 9.00 -16.25
C SER A 494 -6.61 8.00 -17.29
N GLU A 495 -5.47 7.36 -17.03
CA GLU A 495 -4.90 6.34 -17.89
C GLU A 495 -5.71 5.04 -17.87
N ILE A 496 -6.19 4.62 -16.70
CA ILE A 496 -7.11 3.49 -16.56
C ILE A 496 -8.44 3.77 -17.27
N LEU A 497 -9.01 4.98 -17.10
CA LEU A 497 -10.21 5.38 -17.83
C LEU A 497 -9.99 5.28 -19.34
N ARG A 498 -8.91 5.87 -19.85
CA ARG A 498 -8.57 5.84 -21.28
C ARG A 498 -8.37 4.42 -21.79
N ALA A 499 -7.73 3.54 -21.02
CA ALA A 499 -7.48 2.17 -21.42
C ALA A 499 -8.76 1.32 -21.48
N THR A 500 -9.75 1.60 -20.63
CA THR A 500 -10.90 0.69 -20.41
C THR A 500 -12.24 1.19 -20.93
N ARG A 501 -12.43 2.50 -21.11
CA ARG A 501 -13.76 3.11 -21.39
C ARG A 501 -14.49 2.61 -22.63
N ASP A 502 -13.78 2.02 -23.59
CA ASP A 502 -14.39 1.52 -24.84
C ASP A 502 -15.08 0.16 -24.64
N PHE A 503 -14.82 -0.54 -23.53
CA PHE A 503 -15.38 -1.87 -23.28
C PHE A 503 -15.86 -2.09 -21.84
N ILE A 504 -15.41 -1.31 -20.85
CA ILE A 504 -15.95 -1.33 -19.48
C ILE A 504 -16.67 -0.02 -19.21
N ASN A 505 -17.88 -0.08 -18.61
CA ASN A 505 -18.62 1.10 -18.22
C ASN A 505 -17.85 1.88 -17.12
N PRO A 506 -17.45 3.15 -17.36
CA PRO A 506 -16.73 3.95 -16.38
C PRO A 506 -17.47 4.15 -15.05
N GLU A 507 -18.80 4.34 -15.09
CA GLU A 507 -19.61 4.52 -13.87
C GLU A 507 -19.58 3.26 -13.01
N SER A 508 -19.58 2.07 -13.63
CA SER A 508 -19.44 0.81 -12.91
C SER A 508 -18.04 0.65 -12.32
N LEU A 509 -16.98 0.86 -13.13
CA LEU A 509 -15.60 0.67 -12.72
C LEU A 509 -15.19 1.59 -11.56
N PHE A 510 -15.43 2.90 -11.69
CA PHE A 510 -14.90 3.87 -10.74
C PHE A 510 -15.76 4.06 -9.50
N GLY A 511 -17.01 3.59 -9.45
CA GLY A 511 -17.84 3.82 -8.25
C GLY A 511 -18.98 2.84 -8.06
N GLY A 512 -19.70 2.47 -9.12
CA GLY A 512 -20.87 1.61 -9.04
C GLY A 512 -20.57 0.24 -8.43
N ASN A 513 -19.49 -0.40 -8.86
CA ASN A 513 -19.10 -1.72 -8.35
C ASN A 513 -18.57 -1.65 -6.92
N ALA A 514 -17.94 -0.53 -6.54
CA ALA A 514 -17.53 -0.27 -5.15
C ALA A 514 -18.75 -0.23 -4.21
N ILE A 515 -19.89 0.33 -4.65
CA ILE A 515 -21.15 0.28 -3.89
C ILE A 515 -21.63 -1.17 -3.71
N GLY A 516 -21.50 -2.01 -4.73
CA GLY A 516 -21.83 -3.43 -4.64
C GLY A 516 -20.94 -4.22 -3.66
N CYS A 517 -19.64 -3.89 -3.59
CA CYS A 517 -18.67 -4.58 -2.75
C CYS A 517 -18.59 -4.03 -1.31
N PHE A 518 -18.61 -2.71 -1.13
CA PHE A 518 -18.44 -2.06 0.17
C PHE A 518 -19.76 -1.49 0.74
N GLY A 519 -20.88 -1.65 0.02
CA GLY A 519 -22.21 -1.25 0.48
C GLY A 519 -22.28 0.24 0.83
N LYS A 520 -22.89 0.55 1.98
CA LYS A 520 -23.04 1.92 2.50
C LYS A 520 -21.71 2.66 2.59
N ALA A 521 -20.60 1.95 2.75
CA ALA A 521 -19.31 2.59 2.87
C ALA A 521 -18.76 3.20 1.58
N ALA A 522 -19.27 2.79 0.42
CA ALA A 522 -18.90 3.35 -0.88
C ALA A 522 -20.00 4.25 -1.46
N GLN A 523 -21.15 4.42 -0.81
CA GLN A 523 -22.21 5.27 -1.31
C GLN A 523 -21.83 6.76 -1.24
N PRO A 524 -22.25 7.58 -2.24
CA PRO A 524 -22.16 9.01 -2.13
C PRO A 524 -22.95 9.49 -0.90
N PRO A 525 -22.52 10.59 -0.26
CA PRO A 525 -23.35 11.21 0.78
C PRO A 525 -24.71 11.60 0.20
N PRO A 526 -25.79 11.57 0.98
CA PRO A 526 -27.10 12.02 0.52
C PRO A 526 -27.00 13.49 0.06
N VAL A 527 -27.60 13.78 -1.10
CA VAL A 527 -27.70 15.15 -1.62
C VAL A 527 -28.59 15.96 -0.66
N SER A 528 -28.01 16.96 -0.02
CA SER A 528 -28.67 17.84 0.95
C SER A 528 -29.61 18.85 0.29
#